data_AF-A0A2N5H4Y7-F1
#
_entry.id   AF-A0A2N5H4Y7-F1
#
_cell.length_a   1.000
_cell.length_b   1.000
_cell.length_c   1.000
_cell.angle_alpha   90.00
_cell.angle_beta   90.00
_cell.angle_gamma   90.00
#
_symmetry.space_group_name_H-M   'P 1'
#
loop_
_entity.id
_entity.type
_entity.pdbx_description
1 polymer ?
#
loop_
_entity_poly.entity_id
_entity_poly.type
_entity_poly.pdbx_seq_one_letter_code
_entity_poly.pdbx_strand_id
1 'polypeptide(L)' 'MKPFDTETHSYVQVYVYNAEEIAEGTAEPKLVYVCDPKDAMSPAEVAIKVKRAGFDTFEIVEGTEITKRYLVSDLNK' A
#
# COMPACT_ATOMS: atom_id res chain seq x y z
N MET A 1 -2.96 -21.59 -25.74
CA MET A 1 -2.47 -20.61 -24.72
C MET A 1 -3.67 -20.18 -23.88
N LYS A 2 -3.50 -19.94 -22.56
CA LYS A 2 -4.58 -19.37 -21.75
C LYS A 2 -4.91 -17.96 -22.30
N PRO A 3 -6.19 -17.57 -22.44
CA PRO A 3 -6.59 -16.27 -23.00
C PRO A 3 -6.35 -15.10 -22.05
N PHE A 4 -5.75 -15.38 -20.89
CA PHE A 4 -5.39 -14.39 -19.91
C PHE A 4 -4.11 -14.83 -19.16
N ASP A 5 -3.42 -13.83 -18.64
CA ASP A 5 -2.36 -13.97 -17.66
C ASP A 5 -2.87 -13.54 -16.28
N THR A 6 -2.36 -14.16 -15.22
CA THR A 6 -2.68 -13.78 -13.83
C THR A 6 -1.39 -13.54 -13.08
N GLU A 7 -1.29 -12.36 -12.48
CA GLU A 7 -0.20 -11.97 -11.61
C GLU A 7 -0.76 -11.70 -10.21
N THR A 8 -0.13 -12.26 -9.19
CA THR A 8 -0.47 -12.01 -7.78
C THR A 8 0.72 -11.32 -7.14
N HIS A 9 0.47 -10.16 -6.52
CA HIS A 9 1.49 -9.38 -5.82
C HIS A 9 1.01 -9.04 -4.41
N SER A 10 1.78 -9.46 -3.41
CA SER A 10 1.53 -9.07 -2.01
C SER A 10 2.39 -7.86 -1.67
N TYR A 11 1.83 -6.92 -0.91
CA TYR A 11 2.49 -5.68 -0.56
C TYR A 11 2.17 -5.24 0.86
N VAL A 12 3.03 -4.39 1.40
CA VAL A 12 2.81 -3.64 2.63
C VAL A 12 2.89 -2.15 2.31
N GLN A 13 1.91 -1.39 2.79
CA GLN A 13 1.82 0.06 2.65
C GLN A 13 1.87 0.70 4.04
N VAL A 14 2.56 1.85 4.15
CA VAL A 14 2.55 2.65 5.38
C VAL A 14 2.00 4.03 5.09
N TYR A 15 0.94 4.38 5.82
CA TYR A 15 0.33 5.70 5.80
C TYR A 15 0.71 6.47 7.06
N VAL A 16 0.87 7.77 6.93
CA VAL A 16 1.08 8.68 8.07
C VAL A 16 0.02 9.77 8.08
N TYR A 17 -0.24 10.28 9.27
CA TYR A 17 -1.24 11.32 9.50
C TYR A 17 -0.69 12.35 10.49
N ASN A 18 -1.24 13.56 10.43
CA ASN A 18 -1.12 14.52 11.52
C ASN A 18 -2.16 14.19 12.60
N ALA A 19 -1.76 14.17 13.88
CA ALA A 19 -2.68 13.90 14.97
C ALA A 19 -3.80 14.94 15.10
N GLU A 20 -3.52 16.21 14.80
CA GLU A 20 -4.51 17.30 14.86
C GLU A 20 -5.63 17.06 13.83
N GLU A 21 -5.25 16.74 12.58
CA GLU A 21 -6.21 16.45 11.51
C GLU A 21 -7.05 15.21 11.83
N ILE A 22 -6.49 14.20 12.52
CA ILE A 22 -7.26 13.02 12.95
C ILE A 22 -8.32 13.44 13.97
N ALA A 23 -7.93 14.26 14.95
CA ALA A 23 -8.83 14.73 16.00
C ALA A 23 -9.97 15.60 15.44
N GLU A 24 -9.71 16.36 14.38
CA GLU A 24 -10.68 17.18 13.66
C GLU A 24 -11.52 16.38 12.65
N GLY A 25 -11.17 15.11 12.39
CA GLY A 25 -11.85 14.26 11.41
C GLY A 25 -11.56 14.65 9.96
N THR A 26 -10.52 15.44 9.72
CA THR A 26 -10.09 15.96 8.42
C THR A 26 -8.84 15.28 7.89
N ALA A 27 -8.27 14.32 8.63
CA ALA A 27 -7.04 13.63 8.27
C ALA A 27 -7.11 12.93 6.92
N GLU A 28 -6.17 13.29 6.05
CA GLU A 28 -5.93 12.58 4.79
C GLU A 28 -4.67 11.69 4.93
N PRO A 29 -4.79 10.37 4.69
CA PRO A 29 -3.66 9.46 4.76
C PRO A 29 -2.60 9.81 3.72
N LYS A 30 -1.34 10.01 4.15
CA LYS A 30 -0.20 10.15 3.24
C LYS A 30 0.56 8.84 3.14
N LEU A 31 0.57 8.23 1.95
CA LEU A 31 1.35 7.03 1.68
C LEU A 31 2.84 7.39 1.60
N VAL A 32 3.67 6.79 2.47
CA VAL A 32 5.11 7.10 2.55
C VAL A 32 6.01 5.92 2.22
N TYR A 33 5.47 4.71 2.17
CA TYR A 33 6.25 3.50 1.93
C TYR A 33 5.38 2.40 1.34
N VAL A 34 5.90 1.71 0.32
CA VAL A 34 5.32 0.50 -0.26
C VAL A 34 6.46 -0.50 -0.46
N CYS A 35 6.29 -1.75 -0.03
CA CYS A 35 7.30 -2.79 -0.22
C CYS A 35 6.69 -4.19 -0.30
N ASP A 36 7.53 -5.16 -0.67
CA ASP A 36 7.22 -6.57 -0.46
C ASP A 36 7.15 -6.88 1.06
N PRO A 37 6.26 -7.78 1.51
CA PRO A 37 6.13 -8.13 2.93
C PRO A 37 7.42 -8.63 3.59
N LYS A 38 8.31 -9.28 2.81
CA LYS A 38 9.60 -9.77 3.30
C LYS A 38 10.59 -8.65 3.67
N ASP A 39 10.41 -7.46 3.08
CA ASP A 39 11.29 -6.30 3.24
C ASP A 39 10.65 -5.24 4.15
N ALA A 40 9.46 -5.52 4.69
CA ALA A 40 8.70 -4.59 5.51
C ALA A 40 9.43 -4.29 6.82
N MET A 41 9.50 -3.00 7.15
CA MET A 41 10.01 -2.54 8.45
C MET A 41 9.09 -2.97 9.57
N SER A 42 9.65 -3.27 10.74
CA SER A 42 8.85 -3.50 11.94
C SER A 42 8.09 -2.23 12.36
N PRO A 43 6.96 -2.37 13.07
CA PRO A 43 6.22 -1.21 13.57
C PRO A 43 7.07 -0.24 14.42
N ALA A 44 8.07 -0.75 15.15
CA ALA A 44 8.99 0.06 15.94
C ALA A 44 9.90 0.93 15.07
N GLU A 45 10.44 0.37 13.98
CA GLU A 45 11.27 1.12 13.03
C GLU A 45 10.45 2.16 12.28
N VAL A 46 9.22 1.82 11.89
CA VAL A 46 8.27 2.75 11.29
C VAL A 46 8.00 3.91 12.25
N ALA A 47 7.66 3.64 13.51
CA ALA A 47 7.39 4.67 14.52
C ALA A 47 8.56 5.67 14.67
N ILE A 48 9.80 5.19 14.68
CA ILE A 48 10.99 6.06 14.75
C ILE A 48 11.08 6.99 13.52
N LYS A 49 10.85 6.44 12.32
CA LYS A 49 10.89 7.23 11.08
C LYS A 49 9.75 8.24 10.99
N VAL A 50 8.53 7.82 11.32
CA VAL A 50 7.31 8.65 11.33
C VAL A 50 7.52 9.86 12.25
N LYS A 51 7.98 9.61 13.48
CA LYS A 51 8.27 10.68 14.44
C LYS A 51 9.36 11.64 13.96
N ARG A 52 10.41 11.15 13.31
CA ARG A 52 11.48 11.99 12.73
C ARG A 52 11.00 12.84 11.56
N ALA A 53 9.99 12.37 10.83
CA ALA A 53 9.37 13.09 9.73
C ALA A 53 8.32 14.12 10.19
N GLY A 54 8.06 14.23 11.50
CA GLY A 54 7.13 15.19 12.08
C GLY A 54 5.66 14.74 12.08
N PHE A 55 5.41 13.44 11.93
CA PHE A 55 4.09 12.86 12.05
C PHE A 55 3.93 12.16 13.40
N ASP A 56 2.70 12.13 13.91
CA ASP A 56 2.39 11.59 15.24
C ASP A 56 1.77 10.19 15.18
N THR A 57 1.17 9.83 14.05
CA THR A 57 0.49 8.54 13.87
C THR A 57 0.82 7.92 12.52
N PHE A 58 0.74 6.59 12.46
CA PHE A 58 0.89 5.82 11.24
C PHE A 58 -0.03 4.60 11.23
N GLU A 59 -0.32 4.12 10.04
CA GLU A 59 -1.08 2.90 9.77
C GLU A 59 -0.26 2.01 8.83
N ILE A 60 -0.28 0.70 9.10
CA ILE A 60 0.33 -0.31 8.22
C ILE A 60 -0.81 -1.12 7.61
N VAL A 61 -0.85 -1.16 6.28
CA VAL A 61 -1.85 -1.92 5.51
C VAL A 61 -1.14 -3.02 4.74
N GLU A 62 -1.51 -4.26 4.98
CA GLU A 62 -1.03 -5.41 4.23
C GLU A 62 -2.09 -5.80 3.19
N GLY A 63 -1.66 -6.02 1.95
CA GLY A 63 -2.57 -6.29 0.83
C GLY A 63 -2.06 -7.39 -0.09
N THR A 64 -2.98 -7.96 -0.86
CA THR A 64 -2.66 -8.82 -1.99
C THR A 64 -3.47 -8.37 -3.18
N GLU A 65 -2.78 -7.95 -4.23
CA GLU A 65 -3.34 -7.59 -5.51
C GLU A 65 -3.32 -8.80 -6.44
N ILE A 66 -4.44 -9.08 -7.11
CA ILE A 66 -4.54 -10.11 -8.14
C ILE A 66 -4.93 -9.43 -9.44
N THR A 67 -3.98 -9.32 -10.36
CA THR A 67 -4.17 -8.70 -11.67
C THR A 67 -4.40 -9.79 -12.72
N LYS A 68 -5.53 -9.70 -13.43
CA LYS A 68 -5.88 -10.59 -14.56
C LYS A 68 -5.88 -9.79 -15.86
N ARG A 69 -5.00 -10.16 -16.81
CA ARG A 69 -4.86 -9.47 -18.10
C ARG A 69 -5.41 -10.36 -19.21
N TYR A 70 -6.46 -9.93 -19.89
CA TYR A 70 -7.11 -10.69 -20.96
C TYR A 70 -6.59 -10.25 -22.33
N LEU A 71 -6.31 -11.21 -23.22
CA LEU A 71 -5.92 -10.92 -24.60
C LEU A 71 -7.17 -10.66 -25.43
N VAL A 72 -7.24 -9.49 -26.07
CA VAL A 72 -8.32 -9.11 -26.98
C VAL A 72 -7.97 -9.52 -28.43
N SER A 73 -7.64 -10.79 -28.65
CA SER A 73 -7.42 -11.35 -30.00
C SER A 73 -8.52 -12.36 -30.33
N ASP A 74 -9.26 -12.08 -31.41
CA ASP A 74 -10.44 -12.79 -31.96
C ASP A 74 -11.83 -12.21 -31.59
N LEU A 75 -11.97 -10.91 -31.32
CA LEU A 75 -13.29 -10.24 -31.35
C LEU A 75 -13.78 -9.90 -32.77
N ASN A 76 -12.95 -10.09 -33.81
CA ASN A 76 -13.25 -9.73 -35.20
C ASN A 76 -13.07 -10.90 -36.21
N LYS A 77 -13.18 -12.16 -35.77
CA LYS A 77 -13.26 -13.30 -36.72
C LYS A 77 -14.70 -13.72 -36.96
#